data_AF-A0A2X2RI44-F1
#
_entry.id   AF-A0A2X2RI44-F1
#
_cell.length_a   1.000
_cell.length_b   1.000
_cell.length_c   1.000
_cell.angle_alpha   90.00
_cell.angle_beta   90.00
_cell.angle_gamma   90.00
#
_symmetry.space_group_name_H-M   'P 1'
#
loop_
_entity.id
_entity.type
_entity.pdbx_description
1 polymer ?
#
loop_
_entity_poly.entity_id
_entity_poly.type
_entity_poly.pdbx_seq_one_letter_code
_entity_poly.pdbx_strand_id
1 'polypeptide(L)'
;MKKALFLVATVVLTLASCGKSDDNPTPDNPNNPTPNNPEPPKTTVVKRIKEVKITYLDRKKNPNSDPTYFLNGEPKFIYTLENGVFSYEYDAQGRISKYTSNKGGEQVTYEFSYSQEKIVINDGKKDLVYPLDNKGYLKKIDSDSYLTYDEKGQLFKIDDNSFIWKEGNLTAETHTSTSWGGAEETNEMKFSYYPNENKNRFFIFNNEERDEIDIYTTYFDLLNALPVGVPTKNLLESISKSYTYKKENASYATLIKFTYAYDKDGYVSRIVENRSGDDDGVSLSSGSTSNEDVEKLEALIAKIKAGTIKNMTYKEFTNANGTYKFSITHKEHISKDSKGKPIDVKYEQERVYTFSYKEENGKRKYLDRKELKFTKQDASTIYEISYY
;
A
#
# COMPACT_ATOMS: atom_id res chain seq x y z
N MET A 1 -10.80 -9.85 4.16
CA MET A 1 -10.40 -11.28 4.28
C MET A 1 -9.51 -11.57 3.08
N LYS A 2 -8.55 -12.51 3.18
CA LYS A 2 -7.40 -12.71 2.26
C LYS A 2 -6.16 -11.81 2.46
N LYS A 3 -5.68 -11.66 3.70
CA LYS A 3 -4.25 -11.36 3.95
C LYS A 3 -3.40 -12.55 3.48
N ALA A 4 -3.00 -12.56 2.21
CA ALA A 4 -2.48 -13.78 1.56
C ALA A 4 -1.26 -13.58 0.64
N LEU A 5 -0.53 -12.46 0.72
CA LEU A 5 0.76 -12.36 0.00
C LEU A 5 1.81 -13.36 0.51
N PHE A 6 1.63 -13.95 1.71
CA PHE A 6 2.56 -14.91 2.32
C PHE A 6 1.89 -16.09 3.04
N LEU A 7 0.99 -16.84 2.38
CA LEU A 7 0.56 -18.15 2.90
C LEU A 7 0.05 -19.11 1.80
N VAL A 8 0.93 -19.50 0.88
CA VAL A 8 0.64 -20.63 -0.04
C VAL A 8 0.60 -21.93 0.75
N ALA A 9 -0.58 -22.56 0.77
CA ALA A 9 -0.78 -23.90 1.31
C ALA A 9 -0.38 -24.97 0.27
N THR A 10 0.19 -26.08 0.75
CA THR A 10 0.75 -27.15 -0.07
C THR A 10 -0.32 -27.95 -0.81
N VAL A 11 -0.11 -28.23 -2.09
CA VAL A 11 -0.69 -29.41 -2.76
C VAL A 11 0.42 -30.18 -3.44
N VAL A 12 0.70 -31.36 -2.90
CA VAL A 12 1.58 -32.36 -3.53
C VAL A 12 0.73 -33.19 -4.49
N LEU A 13 1.14 -33.29 -5.76
CA LEU A 13 0.67 -34.33 -6.67
C LEU A 13 1.86 -35.00 -7.35
N THR A 14 2.08 -36.26 -6.99
CA THR A 14 3.08 -37.13 -7.59
C THR A 14 2.55 -37.77 -8.88
N LEU A 15 3.25 -37.48 -9.98
CA LEU A 15 3.55 -38.37 -11.11
C LEU A 15 2.51 -39.41 -11.58
N ALA A 16 2.18 -39.34 -12.87
CA ALA A 16 2.04 -40.52 -13.71
C ALA A 16 2.89 -40.34 -14.98
N SER A 17 3.73 -41.32 -15.28
CA SER A 17 4.58 -41.41 -16.46
C SER A 17 4.22 -42.67 -17.25
N CYS A 18 4.12 -42.55 -18.58
CA CYS A 18 4.37 -43.57 -19.63
C CYS A 18 3.53 -43.25 -20.89
N GLY A 19 4.06 -43.25 -22.10
CA GLY A 19 5.47 -43.37 -22.52
C GLY A 19 5.63 -43.80 -23.99
N LYS A 20 6.87 -43.78 -24.49
CA LYS A 20 7.40 -44.44 -25.72
C LYS A 20 6.80 -43.98 -27.08
N SER A 21 7.47 -44.09 -28.23
CA SER A 21 8.89 -44.13 -28.64
C SER A 21 8.91 -44.01 -30.20
N ASP A 22 9.98 -44.09 -31.00
CA ASP A 22 11.42 -44.42 -30.89
C ASP A 22 12.23 -43.54 -31.91
N ASP A 23 13.40 -44.01 -32.37
CA ASP A 23 14.16 -43.66 -33.59
C ASP A 23 14.86 -42.28 -33.74
N ASN A 24 16.20 -42.36 -33.69
CA ASN A 24 17.16 -41.43 -34.29
C ASN A 24 18.20 -42.30 -35.03
N PRO A 25 18.65 -41.91 -36.23
CA PRO A 25 20.02 -41.40 -36.29
C PRO A 25 20.20 -40.18 -37.22
N THR A 26 21.09 -39.29 -36.81
CA THR A 26 21.60 -38.16 -37.60
C THR A 26 22.73 -38.62 -38.53
N PRO A 27 22.99 -37.94 -39.67
CA PRO A 27 24.11 -36.98 -39.65
C PRO A 27 23.93 -35.69 -40.49
N ASP A 28 24.41 -34.58 -39.89
CA ASP A 28 25.02 -33.35 -40.45
C ASP A 28 24.45 -32.57 -41.66
N ASN A 29 23.89 -31.39 -41.34
CA ASN A 29 24.31 -30.02 -41.76
C ASN A 29 24.57 -29.75 -43.27
N PRO A 30 23.90 -28.75 -43.92
CA PRO A 30 24.15 -27.34 -43.59
C PRO A 30 22.96 -26.35 -43.79
N ASN A 31 22.41 -25.81 -42.69
CA ASN A 31 21.82 -24.46 -42.58
C ASN A 31 21.13 -24.31 -41.22
N ASN A 32 21.81 -23.68 -40.27
CA ASN A 32 21.36 -23.56 -38.89
C ASN A 32 20.98 -22.10 -38.55
N PRO A 33 19.69 -21.71 -38.59
CA PRO A 33 19.20 -20.60 -37.81
C PRO A 33 19.01 -21.09 -36.37
N THR A 34 20.09 -21.12 -35.59
CA THR A 34 19.98 -21.33 -34.15
C THR A 34 18.99 -20.29 -33.62
N PRO A 35 18.03 -20.64 -32.75
CA PRO A 35 17.25 -19.63 -32.05
C PRO A 35 18.20 -18.84 -31.16
N ASN A 36 18.71 -17.72 -31.68
CA ASN A 36 19.56 -16.84 -30.91
C ASN A 36 18.76 -16.43 -29.68
N ASN A 37 19.28 -16.81 -28.51
CA ASN A 37 18.87 -16.26 -27.23
C ASN A 37 18.73 -14.74 -27.40
N PRO A 38 17.59 -14.10 -27.04
CA PRO A 38 17.46 -12.67 -27.21
C PRO A 38 18.66 -11.99 -26.53
N GLU A 39 19.50 -11.32 -27.33
CA GLU A 39 20.58 -10.52 -26.77
C GLU A 39 19.93 -9.54 -25.79
N PRO A 40 20.34 -9.52 -24.50
CA PRO A 40 19.84 -8.50 -23.59
C PRO A 40 20.15 -7.14 -24.24
N PRO A 41 19.15 -6.26 -24.41
CA PRO A 41 19.29 -5.07 -25.23
C PRO A 41 20.49 -4.26 -24.73
N LYS A 42 21.46 -4.00 -25.62
CA LYS A 42 22.77 -3.40 -25.32
C LYS A 42 22.62 -2.31 -24.27
N THR A 43 22.98 -2.65 -23.04
CA THR A 43 22.60 -1.84 -21.88
C THR A 43 23.44 -0.58 -21.85
N THR A 44 22.78 0.57 -21.97
CA THR A 44 23.18 1.72 -21.15
C THR A 44 23.32 1.20 -19.72
N VAL A 45 24.52 1.32 -19.15
CA VAL A 45 24.87 0.66 -17.88
C VAL A 45 24.01 1.24 -16.75
N VAL A 46 22.91 0.55 -16.44
CA VAL A 46 22.04 0.86 -15.31
C VAL A 46 22.81 0.51 -14.04
N LYS A 47 23.00 1.50 -13.16
CA LYS A 47 23.59 1.25 -11.84
C LYS A 47 22.70 0.26 -11.06
N ARG A 48 23.32 -0.76 -10.50
CA ARG A 48 22.65 -1.78 -9.68
C ARG A 48 22.56 -1.29 -8.25
N ILE A 49 21.37 -1.38 -7.65
CA ILE A 49 21.12 -0.95 -6.27
C ILE A 49 21.84 -1.91 -5.34
N LYS A 50 22.77 -1.42 -4.54
CA LYS A 50 23.49 -2.24 -3.56
C LYS A 50 22.70 -2.36 -2.26
N GLU A 51 22.28 -1.21 -1.75
CA GLU A 51 21.65 -1.06 -0.44
C GLU A 51 20.68 0.12 -0.47
N VAL A 52 19.51 -0.05 0.14
CA VAL A 52 18.55 1.02 0.45
C VAL A 52 18.35 1.07 1.96
N LYS A 53 18.73 2.18 2.60
CA LYS A 53 18.38 2.44 3.99
C LYS A 53 17.00 3.07 4.04
N ILE A 54 16.14 2.59 4.92
CA ILE A 54 14.80 3.11 5.13
C ILE A 54 14.67 3.68 6.54
N THR A 55 14.06 4.87 6.65
CA THR A 55 13.57 5.44 7.91
C THR A 55 12.06 5.63 7.78
N TYR A 56 11.30 5.01 8.68
CA TYR A 56 9.83 4.93 8.59
C TYR A 56 9.16 5.01 9.98
N LEU A 57 7.86 5.26 9.99
CA LEU A 57 7.05 5.26 11.21
C LEU A 57 6.31 3.92 11.35
N ASP A 58 6.75 3.07 12.27
CA ASP A 58 5.95 1.95 12.76
C ASP A 58 4.76 2.51 13.56
N ARG A 59 3.54 2.13 13.16
CA ARG A 59 2.30 2.60 13.79
C ARG A 59 1.57 1.45 14.44
N LYS A 60 1.25 1.60 15.72
CA LYS A 60 0.44 0.63 16.47
C LYS A 60 -0.84 1.30 16.92
N LYS A 61 -1.97 0.59 16.77
CA LYS A 61 -3.24 1.06 17.34
C LYS A 61 -3.05 1.20 18.85
N ASN A 62 -3.51 2.31 19.40
CA ASN A 62 -3.53 2.54 20.84
C ASN A 62 -4.25 1.34 21.50
N PRO A 63 -3.64 0.65 22.49
CA PRO A 63 -4.23 -0.55 23.08
C PRO A 63 -5.51 -0.27 23.88
N ASN A 64 -5.79 0.99 24.20
CA ASN A 64 -7.09 1.42 24.71
C ASN A 64 -8.18 1.12 23.67
N SER A 65 -9.28 0.50 24.11
CA SER A 65 -10.42 0.18 23.23
C SER A 65 -10.96 1.44 22.52
N ASP A 66 -11.51 1.27 21.31
CA ASP A 66 -11.85 2.37 20.39
C ASP A 66 -12.80 3.49 20.93
N PRO A 67 -13.59 3.29 22.01
CA PRO A 67 -14.25 4.39 22.72
C PRO A 67 -13.30 5.20 23.61
N THR A 68 -12.40 4.55 24.34
CA THR A 68 -11.73 5.12 25.52
C THR A 68 -10.64 6.12 25.16
N TYR A 69 -9.76 5.81 24.19
CA TYR A 69 -8.68 6.72 23.81
C TYR A 69 -9.24 8.07 23.31
N PHE A 70 -10.31 8.02 22.51
CA PHE A 70 -10.91 9.22 21.94
C PHE A 70 -11.62 10.07 22.99
N LEU A 71 -12.29 9.42 23.96
CA LEU A 71 -12.89 10.12 25.11
C LEU A 71 -11.84 10.78 26.03
N ASN A 72 -10.59 10.29 26.02
CA ASN A 72 -9.46 10.89 26.71
C ASN A 72 -8.74 12.00 25.90
N GLY A 73 -9.05 12.17 24.61
CA GLY A 73 -8.31 13.05 23.71
C GLY A 73 -6.93 12.51 23.31
N GLU A 74 -6.73 11.19 23.35
CA GLU A 74 -5.52 10.50 22.89
C GLU A 74 -5.61 10.17 21.39
N PRO A 75 -4.48 10.07 20.66
CA PRO A 75 -4.50 9.63 19.27
C PRO A 75 -4.82 8.13 19.16
N LYS A 76 -5.44 7.74 18.04
CA LYS A 76 -5.74 6.35 17.67
C LYS A 76 -4.48 5.50 17.50
N PHE A 77 -3.36 6.12 17.17
CA PHE A 77 -2.10 5.45 16.89
C PHE A 77 -0.97 5.97 17.78
N ILE A 78 -0.10 5.05 18.17
CA ILE A 78 1.19 5.30 18.79
C ILE A 78 2.25 5.05 17.72
N TYR A 79 3.10 6.04 17.49
CA TYR A 79 4.13 6.01 16.46
C TYR A 79 5.50 5.67 17.06
N THR A 80 6.33 4.97 16.30
CA THR A 80 7.72 4.67 16.64
C THR A 80 8.58 4.87 15.40
N LEU A 81 9.63 5.69 15.50
CA LEU A 81 10.55 5.95 14.40
C LEU A 81 11.57 4.81 14.32
N GLU A 82 11.42 3.97 13.31
CA GLU A 82 12.27 2.81 13.07
C GLU A 82 13.13 3.00 11.82
N ASN A 83 14.19 2.18 11.72
CA ASN A 83 15.06 2.14 10.57
C ASN A 83 15.23 0.70 10.11
N GLY A 84 15.49 0.53 8.82
CA GLY A 84 15.83 -0.75 8.22
C GLY A 84 16.80 -0.57 7.05
N VAL A 85 17.22 -1.69 6.49
CA VAL A 85 18.13 -1.78 5.36
C VAL A 85 17.61 -2.89 4.45
N PHE A 86 17.52 -2.60 3.15
CA PHE A 86 17.31 -3.57 2.09
C PHE A 86 18.64 -3.72 1.33
N SER A 87 19.16 -4.93 1.18
CA SER A 87 20.44 -5.21 0.52
C SER A 87 20.27 -6.22 -0.60
N TYR A 88 20.95 -6.02 -1.72
CA TYR A 88 20.86 -6.89 -2.90
C TYR A 88 22.24 -7.32 -3.39
N GLU A 89 22.37 -8.60 -3.68
CA GLU A 89 23.50 -9.18 -4.41
C GLU A 89 23.03 -9.60 -5.80
N TYR A 90 23.95 -9.68 -6.76
CA TYR A 90 23.64 -9.92 -8.17
C TYR A 90 24.42 -11.10 -8.74
N ASP A 91 23.79 -11.85 -9.65
CA ASP A 91 24.46 -12.89 -10.43
C ASP A 91 25.33 -12.30 -11.56
N ALA A 92 26.04 -13.17 -12.27
CA ALA A 92 26.91 -12.80 -13.39
C ALA A 92 26.14 -12.14 -14.56
N GLN A 93 24.83 -12.42 -14.69
CA GLN A 93 23.95 -11.80 -15.70
C GLN A 93 23.39 -10.46 -15.23
N GLY A 94 23.50 -10.12 -13.95
CA GLY A 94 23.01 -8.89 -13.35
C GLY A 94 21.57 -8.93 -12.84
N ARG A 95 21.01 -10.12 -12.62
CA ARG A 95 19.75 -10.32 -11.91
C ARG A 95 20.04 -10.40 -10.40
N ILE A 96 19.06 -10.07 -9.56
CA ILE A 96 19.21 -10.14 -8.10
C ILE A 96 19.34 -11.61 -7.72
N SER A 97 20.50 -12.04 -7.24
CA SER A 97 20.73 -13.42 -6.79
C SER A 97 20.30 -13.64 -5.34
N LYS A 98 20.33 -12.56 -4.53
CA LYS A 98 19.99 -12.61 -3.11
C LYS A 98 19.53 -11.24 -2.63
N TYR A 99 18.54 -11.26 -1.75
CA TYR A 99 18.01 -10.11 -1.03
C TYR A 99 18.12 -10.37 0.47
N THR A 100 18.44 -9.34 1.25
CA THR A 100 18.43 -9.39 2.71
C THR A 100 17.81 -8.11 3.25
N SER A 101 17.00 -8.22 4.29
CA SER A 101 16.39 -7.07 4.96
C SER A 101 16.31 -7.23 6.47
N ASN A 102 16.36 -6.10 7.18
CA ASN A 102 16.07 -6.02 8.62
C ASN A 102 14.96 -5.01 8.96
N LYS A 103 14.12 -4.59 7.99
CA LYS A 103 12.89 -3.83 8.29
C LYS A 103 12.02 -4.64 9.25
N GLY A 104 11.59 -4.03 10.35
CA GLY A 104 10.86 -4.73 11.41
C GLY A 104 11.73 -5.41 12.48
N GLY A 105 13.06 -5.39 12.34
CA GLY A 105 14.03 -5.77 13.37
C GLY A 105 14.65 -7.16 13.25
N GLU A 106 13.91 -8.16 12.76
CA GLU A 106 14.48 -9.47 12.42
C GLU A 106 15.09 -9.46 11.02
N GLN A 107 16.25 -10.12 10.85
CA GLN A 107 16.85 -10.24 9.52
C GLN A 107 16.21 -11.39 8.73
N VAL A 108 15.69 -11.07 7.56
CA VAL A 108 15.22 -12.02 6.54
C VAL A 108 16.21 -12.06 5.38
N THR A 109 16.39 -13.23 4.77
CA THR A 109 17.23 -13.44 3.59
C THR A 109 16.46 -14.30 2.59
N TYR A 110 16.53 -13.94 1.32
CA TYR A 110 15.88 -14.61 0.22
C TYR A 110 16.90 -14.87 -0.90
N GLU A 111 17.00 -16.11 -1.38
CA GLU A 111 17.88 -16.49 -2.48
C GLU A 111 17.08 -16.79 -3.76
N PHE A 112 17.56 -16.32 -4.90
CA PHE A 112 16.83 -16.30 -6.17
C PHE A 112 17.48 -17.23 -7.18
N SER A 113 16.68 -18.14 -7.73
CA SER A 113 17.06 -19.02 -8.84
C SER A 113 16.16 -18.75 -10.04
N TYR A 114 16.77 -18.61 -11.21
CA TYR A 114 16.09 -18.23 -12.45
C TYR A 114 16.13 -19.36 -13.48
N SER A 115 14.96 -19.76 -14.00
CA SER A 115 14.85 -20.53 -15.24
C SER A 115 14.00 -19.78 -16.26
N GLN A 116 13.89 -20.31 -17.48
CA GLN A 116 13.14 -19.68 -18.57
C GLN A 116 11.65 -19.46 -18.24
N GLU A 117 11.05 -20.33 -17.43
CA GLU A 117 9.60 -20.35 -17.15
C GLU A 117 9.23 -19.90 -15.74
N LYS A 118 10.21 -19.67 -14.85
CA LYS A 118 9.96 -19.32 -13.45
C LYS A 118 11.16 -18.69 -12.74
N ILE A 119 10.84 -17.90 -11.73
CA ILE A 119 11.73 -17.51 -10.64
C ILE A 119 11.38 -18.35 -9.42
N VAL A 120 12.38 -18.88 -8.74
CA VAL A 120 12.24 -19.55 -7.44
C VAL A 120 12.91 -18.68 -6.40
N ILE A 121 12.19 -18.32 -5.34
CA ILE A 121 12.71 -17.58 -4.19
C ILE A 121 12.70 -18.52 -2.99
N ASN A 122 13.86 -18.81 -2.41
CA ASN A 122 13.98 -19.60 -1.18
C ASN A 122 14.05 -18.65 0.03
N ASP A 123 13.15 -18.83 1.02
CA ASP A 123 13.09 -18.03 2.26
C ASP A 123 13.80 -18.67 3.47
N GLY A 124 14.65 -19.67 3.21
CA GLY A 124 15.28 -20.53 4.22
C GLY A 124 14.35 -21.60 4.82
N LYS A 125 13.05 -21.60 4.50
CA LYS A 125 12.06 -22.56 5.00
C LYS A 125 11.34 -23.31 3.87
N LYS A 126 11.09 -22.63 2.74
CA LYS A 126 10.41 -23.17 1.55
C LYS A 126 10.76 -22.39 0.29
N ASP A 127 10.46 -23.00 -0.85
CA ASP A 127 10.53 -22.36 -2.16
C ASP A 127 9.19 -21.67 -2.50
N LEU A 128 9.25 -20.40 -2.87
CA LEU A 128 8.17 -19.66 -3.52
C LEU A 128 8.42 -19.66 -5.03
N VAL A 129 7.46 -20.16 -5.81
CA VAL A 129 7.61 -20.32 -7.27
C VAL A 129 6.73 -19.32 -8.01
N TYR A 130 7.39 -18.40 -8.71
CA TYR A 130 6.79 -17.33 -9.50
C TYR A 130 6.95 -17.65 -10.99
N PRO A 131 5.90 -18.15 -11.68
CA PRO A 131 5.99 -18.48 -13.09
C PRO A 131 6.06 -17.22 -13.95
N LEU A 132 6.76 -17.33 -15.07
CA LEU A 132 6.88 -16.30 -16.08
C LEU A 132 6.01 -16.61 -17.30
N ASP A 133 5.71 -15.60 -18.10
CA ASP A 133 5.17 -15.75 -19.45
C ASP A 133 6.28 -16.03 -20.48
N ASN A 134 5.90 -16.18 -21.75
CA ASN A 134 6.85 -16.44 -22.83
C ASN A 134 7.74 -15.22 -23.19
N LYS A 135 7.48 -14.05 -22.63
CA LYS A 135 8.32 -12.85 -22.74
C LYS A 135 9.25 -12.68 -21.51
N GLY A 136 9.11 -13.53 -20.50
CA GLY A 136 9.87 -13.47 -19.24
C GLY A 136 9.27 -12.54 -18.18
N TYR A 137 8.04 -12.05 -18.36
CA TYR A 137 7.34 -11.25 -17.35
C TYR A 137 6.60 -12.12 -16.35
N LEU A 138 6.37 -11.60 -15.14
CA LEU A 138 5.68 -12.32 -14.07
C LEU A 138 4.24 -12.64 -14.46
N LYS A 139 3.85 -13.92 -14.46
CA LYS A 139 2.51 -14.35 -14.90
C LYS A 139 1.45 -14.32 -13.79
N LYS A 140 1.86 -14.52 -12.54
CA LYS A 140 0.96 -14.51 -11.37
C LYS A 140 1.74 -14.17 -10.09
N ILE A 141 1.05 -13.60 -9.11
CA ILE A 141 1.60 -13.31 -7.76
C ILE A 141 1.17 -14.31 -6.70
N ASP A 142 0.04 -15.02 -6.88
CA ASP A 142 -0.40 -16.11 -5.99
C ASP A 142 -1.11 -17.26 -6.75
N SER A 143 -2.13 -17.90 -6.17
CA SER A 143 -2.92 -18.96 -6.83
C SER A 143 -3.96 -18.43 -7.80
N ASP A 144 -4.55 -17.27 -7.48
CA ASP A 144 -5.76 -16.73 -8.12
C ASP A 144 -5.42 -15.44 -8.89
N SER A 145 -4.36 -14.73 -8.50
CA SER A 145 -4.02 -13.39 -9.01
C SER A 145 -3.08 -13.41 -10.22
N TYR A 146 -3.63 -13.09 -11.40
CA TYR A 146 -2.94 -13.16 -12.70
C TYR A 146 -2.58 -11.79 -13.26
N LEU A 147 -1.36 -11.68 -13.79
CA LEU A 147 -0.82 -10.48 -14.42
C LEU A 147 -0.91 -10.63 -15.94
N THR A 148 -1.32 -9.56 -16.62
CA THR A 148 -1.30 -9.48 -18.08
C THR A 148 -0.65 -8.19 -18.55
N TYR A 149 -0.06 -8.22 -19.75
CA TYR A 149 0.74 -7.14 -20.30
C TYR A 149 0.24 -6.76 -21.70
N ASP A 150 0.40 -5.49 -22.05
CA ASP A 150 0.17 -5.03 -23.43
C ASP A 150 1.27 -5.50 -24.39
N GLU A 151 1.17 -5.12 -25.67
CA GLU A 151 2.17 -5.48 -26.68
C GLU A 151 3.58 -4.94 -26.34
N LYS A 152 3.68 -3.81 -25.64
CA LYS A 152 4.91 -3.13 -25.21
C LYS A 152 5.48 -3.70 -23.91
N GLY A 153 4.80 -4.64 -23.25
CA GLY A 153 5.19 -5.20 -21.96
C GLY A 153 4.78 -4.32 -20.77
N GLN A 154 3.89 -3.35 -20.95
CA GLN A 154 3.31 -2.55 -19.87
C GLN A 154 2.27 -3.40 -19.13
N LEU A 155 2.32 -3.41 -17.80
CA LEU A 155 1.33 -4.10 -16.97
C LEU A 155 -0.06 -3.54 -17.31
N PHE A 156 -0.97 -4.40 -17.76
CA PHE A 156 -2.29 -4.00 -18.26
C PHE A 156 -3.41 -4.31 -17.27
N LYS A 157 -3.36 -5.48 -16.62
CA LYS A 157 -4.41 -5.93 -15.69
C LYS A 157 -3.84 -6.88 -14.63
N ILE A 158 -4.32 -6.72 -13.39
CA ILE A 158 -4.19 -7.67 -12.27
C ILE A 158 -5.58 -7.85 -11.68
N ASP A 159 -6.20 -9.00 -11.93
CA ASP A 159 -7.56 -9.32 -11.46
C ASP A 159 -8.57 -8.22 -11.79
N ASP A 160 -9.24 -7.61 -10.81
CA ASP A 160 -10.20 -6.52 -11.06
C ASP A 160 -9.55 -5.12 -11.22
N ASN A 161 -8.22 -5.05 -11.16
CA ASN A 161 -7.44 -3.82 -11.33
C ASN A 161 -6.95 -3.67 -12.78
N SER A 162 -7.26 -2.55 -13.41
CA SER A 162 -6.80 -2.18 -14.76
C SER A 162 -5.82 -1.02 -14.72
N PHE A 163 -4.79 -1.08 -15.55
CA PHE A 163 -3.64 -0.17 -15.53
C PHE A 163 -3.59 0.63 -16.84
N ILE A 164 -3.77 1.95 -16.74
CA ILE A 164 -4.02 2.84 -17.88
C ILE A 164 -2.78 3.65 -18.20
N TRP A 165 -2.15 3.35 -19.33
CA TRP A 165 -0.88 3.95 -19.74
C TRP A 165 -1.03 5.04 -20.80
N LYS A 166 -0.20 6.07 -20.70
CA LYS A 166 -0.06 7.13 -21.71
C LYS A 166 1.42 7.51 -21.85
N GLU A 167 1.91 7.58 -23.09
CA GLU A 167 3.26 8.09 -23.43
C GLU A 167 4.44 7.42 -22.70
N GLY A 168 4.24 6.18 -22.19
CA GLY A 168 5.23 5.42 -21.44
C GLY A 168 5.13 5.53 -19.91
N ASN A 169 4.10 6.20 -19.39
CA ASN A 169 3.83 6.32 -17.95
C ASN A 169 2.46 5.73 -17.61
N LEU A 170 2.35 5.07 -16.45
CA LEU A 170 1.10 4.61 -15.87
C LEU A 170 0.35 5.83 -15.35
N THR A 171 -0.78 6.21 -15.94
CA THR A 171 -1.52 7.45 -15.58
C THR A 171 -2.65 7.21 -14.60
N ALA A 172 -3.27 6.03 -14.64
CA ALA A 172 -4.30 5.65 -13.68
C ALA A 172 -4.29 4.13 -13.43
N GLU A 173 -4.73 3.77 -12.23
CA GLU A 173 -5.07 2.40 -11.85
C GLU A 173 -6.54 2.42 -11.40
N THR A 174 -7.35 1.50 -11.92
CA THR A 174 -8.78 1.44 -11.62
C THR A 174 -9.19 0.07 -11.11
N HIS A 175 -9.77 0.02 -9.91
CA HIS A 175 -10.36 -1.18 -9.32
C HIS A 175 -11.88 -1.14 -9.46
N THR A 176 -12.47 -2.12 -10.13
CA THR A 176 -13.93 -2.25 -10.23
C THR A 176 -14.43 -3.27 -9.20
N SER A 177 -15.36 -2.83 -8.35
CA SER A 177 -15.94 -3.66 -7.28
C SER A 177 -17.46 -3.56 -7.27
N THR A 178 -18.15 -4.55 -6.70
CA THR A 178 -19.59 -4.45 -6.44
C THR A 178 -19.81 -3.98 -5.00
N SER A 179 -20.45 -2.83 -4.85
CA SER A 179 -20.87 -2.31 -3.54
C SER A 179 -21.79 -3.27 -2.80
N TRP A 180 -21.89 -3.12 -1.47
CA TRP A 180 -22.82 -3.92 -0.65
C TRP A 180 -24.31 -3.73 -1.04
N GLY A 181 -24.63 -2.69 -1.82
CA GLY A 181 -25.95 -2.46 -2.40
C GLY A 181 -26.17 -3.07 -3.79
N GLY A 182 -25.19 -3.82 -4.33
CA GLY A 182 -25.28 -4.47 -5.65
C GLY A 182 -24.97 -3.58 -6.85
N ALA A 183 -24.61 -2.30 -6.64
CA ALA A 183 -24.16 -1.41 -7.70
C ALA A 183 -22.64 -1.52 -7.91
N GLU A 184 -22.18 -1.49 -9.16
CA GLU A 184 -20.75 -1.39 -9.48
C GLU A 184 -20.18 -0.02 -9.04
N GLU A 185 -19.00 -0.06 -8.46
CA GLU A 185 -18.21 1.10 -8.03
C GLU A 185 -16.77 0.93 -8.51
N THR A 186 -16.32 1.87 -9.34
CA THR A 186 -14.92 1.97 -9.77
C THR A 186 -14.17 2.93 -8.86
N ASN A 187 -13.14 2.44 -8.18
CA ASN A 187 -12.15 3.24 -7.49
C ASN A 187 -11.03 3.61 -8.47
N GLU A 188 -10.62 4.87 -8.50
CA GLU A 188 -9.55 5.36 -9.39
C GLU A 188 -8.40 5.94 -8.56
N MET A 189 -7.18 5.54 -8.90
CA MET A 189 -5.94 6.15 -8.44
C MET A 189 -5.25 6.82 -9.61
N LYS A 190 -4.84 8.08 -9.44
CA LYS A 190 -4.18 8.88 -10.48
C LYS A 190 -2.71 9.07 -10.16
N PHE A 191 -1.90 8.97 -11.21
CA PHE A 191 -0.45 9.02 -11.14
C PHE A 191 0.04 10.22 -11.96
N SER A 192 0.93 11.00 -11.39
CA SER A 192 1.55 12.19 -11.98
C SER A 192 3.05 12.05 -11.98
N TYR A 193 3.77 12.74 -12.88
CA TYR A 193 5.19 12.51 -13.13
C TYR A 193 5.96 13.80 -13.33
N TYR A 194 7.17 13.84 -12.78
CA TYR A 194 8.16 14.84 -13.14
C TYR A 194 8.60 14.67 -14.60
N PRO A 195 9.05 15.74 -15.29
CA PRO A 195 9.57 15.64 -16.65
C PRO A 195 10.89 14.84 -16.74
N ASN A 196 11.55 14.58 -15.60
CA ASN A 196 12.81 13.84 -15.49
C ASN A 196 12.66 12.36 -15.89
N GLU A 197 13.63 11.83 -16.63
CA GLU A 197 13.69 10.42 -17.02
C GLU A 197 13.96 9.51 -15.82
N ASN A 198 13.28 8.37 -15.76
CA ASN A 198 13.48 7.32 -14.78
C ASN A 198 14.69 6.44 -15.13
N LYS A 199 15.92 6.99 -15.03
CA LYS A 199 17.17 6.23 -15.21
C LYS A 199 17.24 4.98 -14.32
N ASN A 200 16.60 5.07 -13.16
CA ASN A 200 16.51 4.04 -12.15
C ASN A 200 15.63 2.84 -12.52
N ARG A 201 14.78 2.96 -13.54
CA ARG A 201 13.84 1.90 -13.96
C ARG A 201 12.91 1.42 -12.84
N PHE A 202 12.52 2.32 -11.93
CA PHE A 202 11.50 2.03 -10.92
C PHE A 202 10.16 1.76 -11.61
N PHE A 203 9.47 0.67 -11.25
CA PHE A 203 8.05 0.50 -11.59
C PHE A 203 7.23 0.48 -10.31
N ILE A 204 6.35 1.48 -10.18
CA ILE A 204 5.54 1.72 -9.00
C ILE A 204 4.07 1.71 -9.42
N PHE A 205 3.30 0.84 -8.80
CA PHE A 205 1.85 0.71 -8.93
C PHE A 205 1.29 0.32 -7.55
N ASN A 206 -0.02 0.47 -7.31
CA ASN A 206 -0.58 0.07 -6.02
C ASN A 206 -0.87 -1.44 -6.00
N ASN A 207 -0.76 -2.03 -4.83
CA ASN A 207 -1.28 -3.38 -4.56
C ASN A 207 -2.18 -3.24 -3.34
N GLU A 208 -3.47 -3.01 -3.59
CA GLU A 208 -4.46 -2.52 -2.62
C GLU A 208 -4.68 -3.47 -1.43
N GLU A 209 -3.87 -3.42 -0.37
CA GLU A 209 -4.28 -3.93 0.96
C GLU A 209 -3.46 -3.45 2.19
N ARG A 210 -2.60 -2.41 2.07
CA ARG A 210 -1.62 -2.10 3.13
C ARG A 210 -2.00 -0.96 4.08
N ASP A 211 -2.03 -1.32 5.36
CA ASP A 211 -2.06 -0.42 6.53
C ASP A 211 -0.72 0.35 6.73
N GLU A 212 0.20 0.41 5.76
CA GLU A 212 1.52 1.06 5.89
C GLU A 212 1.75 2.14 4.81
N ILE A 213 2.61 3.12 5.10
CA ILE A 213 2.88 4.29 4.24
C ILE A 213 4.12 4.01 3.38
N ASP A 214 3.99 3.01 2.53
CA ASP A 214 5.12 2.17 2.16
C ASP A 214 5.03 1.64 0.71
N ILE A 215 4.78 2.55 -0.24
CA ILE A 215 4.76 2.25 -1.68
C ILE A 215 6.16 1.84 -2.15
N TYR A 216 7.18 2.67 -1.91
CA TYR A 216 8.56 2.32 -2.28
C TYR A 216 9.14 1.20 -1.42
N THR A 217 8.71 1.07 -0.16
CA THR A 217 9.00 -0.09 0.69
C THR A 217 8.55 -1.39 0.02
N THR A 218 7.33 -1.45 -0.51
CA THR A 218 6.83 -2.66 -1.19
C THR A 218 7.63 -2.94 -2.46
N TYR A 219 8.09 -1.91 -3.15
CA TYR A 219 8.99 -2.06 -4.30
C TYR A 219 10.37 -2.64 -3.90
N PHE A 220 11.03 -2.02 -2.92
CA PHE A 220 12.36 -2.46 -2.47
C PHE A 220 12.34 -3.80 -1.74
N ASP A 221 11.26 -4.15 -1.04
CA ASP A 221 11.16 -5.41 -0.32
C ASP A 221 11.30 -6.61 -1.27
N LEU A 222 10.45 -6.74 -2.29
CA LEU A 222 10.54 -7.88 -3.23
C LEU A 222 10.23 -7.57 -4.70
N LEU A 223 9.42 -6.55 -5.02
CA LEU A 223 9.02 -6.32 -6.42
C LEU A 223 10.21 -5.91 -7.32
N ASN A 224 11.24 -5.27 -6.78
CA ASN A 224 12.48 -4.95 -7.47
C ASN A 224 13.21 -6.19 -8.05
N ALA A 225 12.95 -7.39 -7.50
CA ALA A 225 13.50 -8.65 -8.00
C ALA A 225 12.59 -9.40 -8.99
N LEU A 226 11.36 -8.90 -9.23
CA LEU A 226 10.35 -9.54 -10.07
C LEU A 226 10.11 -8.75 -11.37
N PRO A 227 10.04 -9.41 -12.55
CA PRO A 227 9.82 -8.74 -13.83
C PRO A 227 8.33 -8.43 -14.05
N VAL A 228 7.79 -7.48 -13.27
CA VAL A 228 6.39 -7.03 -13.28
C VAL A 228 6.03 -6.09 -14.45
N GLY A 229 6.65 -6.28 -15.62
CA GLY A 229 6.47 -5.44 -16.81
C GLY A 229 7.53 -4.34 -16.96
N VAL A 230 7.35 -3.46 -17.94
CA VAL A 230 8.28 -2.35 -18.20
C VAL A 230 8.13 -1.19 -17.22
N PRO A 231 9.23 -0.54 -16.79
CA PRO A 231 9.19 0.65 -15.96
C PRO A 231 8.46 1.85 -16.58
N THR A 232 8.03 2.78 -15.73
CA THR A 232 7.57 4.09 -16.18
C THR A 232 8.73 4.88 -16.78
N LYS A 233 8.48 5.61 -17.87
CA LYS A 233 9.45 6.47 -18.54
C LYS A 233 9.99 7.58 -17.63
N ASN A 234 9.14 8.10 -16.74
CA ASN A 234 9.44 9.23 -15.88
C ASN A 234 9.36 8.87 -14.39
N LEU A 235 9.96 9.71 -13.55
CA LEU A 235 9.87 9.59 -12.09
C LEU A 235 8.52 10.10 -11.58
N LEU A 236 7.92 9.36 -10.66
CA LEU A 236 6.59 9.58 -10.14
C LEU A 236 6.56 10.82 -9.22
N GLU A 237 5.73 11.80 -9.52
CA GLU A 237 5.56 13.00 -8.68
C GLU A 237 4.58 12.76 -7.54
N SER A 238 3.40 12.21 -7.85
CA SER A 238 2.41 11.86 -6.84
C SER A 238 1.40 10.81 -7.30
N ILE A 239 0.83 10.11 -6.31
CA ILE A 239 -0.35 9.25 -6.44
C ILE A 239 -1.48 9.89 -5.65
N SER A 240 -2.66 10.07 -6.26
CA SER A 240 -3.86 10.54 -5.57
C SER A 240 -5.02 9.55 -5.72
N LYS A 241 -5.65 9.19 -4.59
CA LYS A 241 -6.90 8.42 -4.54
C LYS A 241 -7.99 9.30 -3.92
N SER A 242 -9.19 9.30 -4.48
CA SER A 242 -10.34 9.99 -3.88
C SER A 242 -11.61 9.21 -4.14
N TYR A 243 -12.45 9.06 -3.12
CA TYR A 243 -13.73 8.36 -3.22
C TYR A 243 -14.81 9.16 -2.49
N THR A 244 -16.05 9.05 -2.97
CA THR A 244 -17.21 9.68 -2.35
C THR A 244 -18.30 8.65 -2.08
N TYR A 245 -18.55 8.38 -0.81
CA TYR A 245 -19.63 7.52 -0.36
C TYR A 245 -20.96 8.25 -0.51
N LYS A 246 -21.57 8.12 -1.70
CA LYS A 246 -22.76 8.88 -2.14
C LYS A 246 -23.91 8.84 -1.12
N LYS A 247 -24.12 7.70 -0.45
CA LYS A 247 -25.19 7.50 0.54
C LYS A 247 -25.14 8.47 1.72
N GLU A 248 -23.94 8.91 2.11
CA GLU A 248 -23.71 9.77 3.28
C GLU A 248 -23.19 11.16 2.89
N ASN A 249 -23.02 11.42 1.59
CA ASN A 249 -22.31 12.58 1.05
C ASN A 249 -20.95 12.81 1.73
N ALA A 250 -20.24 11.71 2.00
CA ALA A 250 -18.95 11.70 2.68
C ALA A 250 -17.84 11.37 1.68
N SER A 251 -16.85 12.25 1.55
CA SER A 251 -15.70 12.06 0.67
C SER A 251 -14.44 11.86 1.49
N TYR A 252 -13.53 11.01 1.00
CA TYR A 252 -12.18 10.88 1.53
C TYR A 252 -11.16 10.96 0.39
N ALA A 253 -9.96 11.46 0.70
CA ALA A 253 -8.88 11.59 -0.26
C ALA A 253 -7.52 11.36 0.38
N THR A 254 -6.67 10.62 -0.32
CA THR A 254 -5.28 10.33 0.07
C THR A 254 -4.36 10.83 -1.04
N LEU A 255 -3.29 11.52 -0.67
CA LEU A 255 -2.27 12.03 -1.59
C LEU A 255 -0.90 11.60 -1.10
N ILE A 256 -0.16 10.87 -1.94
CA ILE A 256 1.22 10.46 -1.71
C ILE A 256 2.09 11.26 -2.67
N LYS A 257 3.00 12.08 -2.15
CA LYS A 257 3.97 12.86 -2.94
C LYS A 257 5.37 12.30 -2.79
N PHE A 258 6.11 12.22 -3.89
CA PHE A 258 7.50 11.78 -3.90
C PHE A 258 8.41 12.96 -4.20
N THR A 259 9.56 13.01 -3.52
CA THR A 259 10.63 13.95 -3.84
C THR A 259 11.95 13.19 -3.93
N TYR A 260 12.82 13.62 -4.83
CA TYR A 260 14.03 12.90 -5.20
C TYR A 260 15.27 13.79 -5.03
N ALA A 261 16.34 13.20 -4.51
CA ALA A 261 17.70 13.71 -4.72
C ALA A 261 18.46 12.74 -5.62
N TYR A 262 19.51 13.24 -6.27
CA TYR A 262 20.27 12.50 -7.28
C TYR A 262 21.76 12.43 -6.91
N ASP A 263 22.45 11.40 -7.38
CA ASP A 263 23.90 11.32 -7.37
C ASP A 263 24.51 12.11 -8.55
N LYS A 264 25.85 12.16 -8.60
CA LYS A 264 26.61 12.86 -9.65
C LYS A 264 26.37 12.36 -11.07
N ASP A 265 25.83 11.15 -11.24
CA ASP A 265 25.58 10.51 -12.54
C ASP A 265 24.07 10.61 -12.93
N GLY A 266 23.26 11.22 -12.05
CA GLY A 266 21.83 11.46 -12.23
C GLY A 266 20.94 10.28 -11.86
N TYR A 267 21.43 9.31 -11.08
CA TYR A 267 20.59 8.27 -10.46
C TYR A 267 20.01 8.78 -9.15
N VAL A 268 18.79 8.38 -8.81
CA VAL A 268 18.14 8.74 -7.55
C VAL A 268 18.96 8.19 -6.37
N SER A 269 19.48 9.08 -5.53
CA SER A 269 20.23 8.75 -4.31
C SER A 269 19.37 8.82 -3.06
N ARG A 270 18.24 9.53 -3.09
CA ARG A 270 17.30 9.63 -1.97
C ARG A 270 15.87 9.84 -2.46
N ILE A 271 14.92 9.21 -1.78
CA ILE A 271 13.47 9.37 -1.97
C ILE A 271 12.85 9.83 -0.65
N VAL A 272 11.93 10.78 -0.69
CA VAL A 272 10.95 10.99 0.40
C VAL A 272 9.55 10.75 -0.14
N GLU A 273 8.88 9.75 0.41
CA GLU A 273 7.47 9.47 0.23
C GLU A 273 6.70 10.18 1.35
N ASN A 274 5.80 11.11 0.99
CA ASN A 274 5.01 11.89 1.94
C ASN A 274 3.53 11.60 1.69
N ARG A 275 2.88 10.87 2.59
CA ARG A 275 1.42 10.67 2.55
C ARG A 275 0.74 11.76 3.36
N SER A 276 -0.38 12.24 2.84
CA SER A 276 -1.30 13.17 3.49
C SER A 276 -2.75 12.79 3.18
N GLY A 277 -3.67 13.30 3.99
CA GLY A 277 -5.10 13.01 3.87
C GLY A 277 -5.52 11.73 4.60
N ASP A 278 -6.59 11.09 4.12
CA ASP A 278 -7.28 10.02 4.84
C ASP A 278 -6.49 8.70 4.88
N ASP A 279 -6.63 8.03 6.01
CA ASP A 279 -5.75 6.97 6.46
C ASP A 279 -6.36 5.57 6.27
N ASP A 280 -7.52 5.35 6.88
CA ASP A 280 -8.30 4.11 6.83
C ASP A 280 -9.65 4.32 6.09
N GLY A 281 -9.72 5.34 5.21
CA GLY A 281 -10.94 5.76 4.53
C GLY A 281 -12.04 6.25 5.49
N VAL A 282 -13.30 5.97 5.16
CA VAL A 282 -14.47 6.30 5.99
C VAL A 282 -14.99 5.05 6.68
N SER A 283 -14.99 5.06 8.01
CA SER A 283 -15.68 4.04 8.81
C SER A 283 -17.08 4.52 9.16
N LEU A 284 -18.10 3.71 8.85
CA LEU A 284 -19.50 3.93 9.20
C LEU A 284 -19.94 2.85 10.20
N SER A 285 -20.45 3.26 11.36
CA SER A 285 -21.16 2.37 12.29
C SER A 285 -22.60 2.83 12.50
N SER A 286 -23.52 1.89 12.70
CA SER A 286 -24.92 2.17 13.02
C SER A 286 -25.55 1.05 13.83
N GLY A 287 -26.43 1.39 14.78
CA GLY A 287 -27.15 0.43 15.61
C GLY A 287 -27.85 1.12 16.79
N SER A 288 -28.35 0.34 17.74
CA SER A 288 -28.85 0.90 19.00
C SER A 288 -27.73 1.55 19.81
N THR A 289 -28.11 2.45 20.72
CA THR A 289 -27.17 3.13 21.63
C THR A 289 -27.74 3.18 23.04
N SER A 290 -26.88 3.19 24.05
CA SER A 290 -27.32 3.48 25.42
C SER A 290 -27.35 4.99 25.68
N ASN A 291 -28.16 5.44 26.64
CA ASN A 291 -28.06 6.81 27.15
C ASN A 291 -26.68 7.07 27.77
N GLU A 292 -26.08 6.07 28.45
CA GLU A 292 -24.77 6.16 29.10
C GLU A 292 -23.64 6.48 28.11
N ASP A 293 -23.69 5.93 26.89
CA ASP A 293 -22.73 6.24 25.82
C ASP A 293 -22.85 7.70 25.35
N VAL A 294 -24.07 8.24 25.31
CA VAL A 294 -24.31 9.64 24.94
C VAL A 294 -23.92 10.58 26.08
N GLU A 295 -24.20 10.22 27.33
CA GLU A 295 -23.77 10.97 28.52
C GLU A 295 -22.23 11.11 28.60
N LYS A 296 -21.48 10.06 28.23
CA LYS A 296 -20.01 10.11 28.10
C LYS A 296 -19.56 11.12 27.03
N LEU A 297 -20.25 11.17 25.89
CA LEU A 297 -19.98 12.15 24.83
C LEU A 297 -20.38 13.57 25.27
N GLU A 298 -21.51 13.75 25.93
CA GLU A 298 -21.96 15.05 26.46
C GLU A 298 -21.00 15.59 27.53
N ALA A 299 -20.46 14.72 28.40
CA ALA A 299 -19.41 15.07 29.37
C ALA A 299 -18.09 15.47 28.69
N LEU A 300 -17.70 14.81 27.59
CA LEU A 300 -16.57 15.23 26.76
C LEU A 300 -16.83 16.60 26.12
N ILE A 301 -18.01 16.81 25.53
CA ILE A 301 -18.42 18.08 24.92
C ILE A 301 -18.39 19.22 25.94
N ALA A 302 -18.80 18.99 27.19
CA ALA A 302 -18.71 19.96 28.27
C ALA A 302 -17.25 20.33 28.57
N LYS A 303 -16.33 19.36 28.67
CA LYS A 303 -14.88 19.60 28.85
C LYS A 303 -14.24 20.37 27.69
N ILE A 304 -14.67 20.09 26.45
CA ILE A 304 -14.23 20.83 25.25
C ILE A 304 -14.74 22.28 25.30
N LYS A 305 -16.04 22.49 25.55
CA LYS A 305 -16.66 23.83 25.67
C LYS A 305 -16.05 24.66 26.81
N ALA A 306 -15.61 24.02 27.89
CA ALA A 306 -14.91 24.65 29.01
C ALA A 306 -13.42 24.94 28.74
N GLY A 307 -12.85 24.48 27.62
CA GLY A 307 -11.43 24.66 27.29
C GLY A 307 -10.46 23.76 28.07
N THR A 308 -10.97 22.77 28.80
CA THR A 308 -10.16 21.79 29.56
C THR A 308 -9.38 20.88 28.63
N ILE A 309 -9.97 20.51 27.49
CA ILE A 309 -9.34 19.71 26.43
C ILE A 309 -9.09 20.63 25.24
N LYS A 310 -7.81 20.84 24.91
CA LYS A 310 -7.37 21.86 23.91
C LYS A 310 -7.09 21.30 22.52
N ASN A 311 -6.81 20.00 22.42
CA ASN A 311 -6.58 19.29 21.16
C ASN A 311 -7.90 18.82 20.50
N MET A 312 -9.07 19.10 21.09
CA MET A 312 -10.36 18.73 20.53
C MET A 312 -11.28 19.94 20.32
N THR A 313 -12.13 19.87 19.29
CA THR A 313 -13.20 20.84 19.01
C THR A 313 -14.55 20.14 18.86
N TYR A 314 -15.63 20.87 19.14
CA TYR A 314 -17.02 20.41 19.01
C TYR A 314 -17.79 21.30 18.03
N LYS A 315 -18.63 20.68 17.20
CA LYS A 315 -19.55 21.38 16.29
C LYS A 315 -20.92 20.73 16.31
N GLU A 316 -21.95 21.45 16.74
CA GLU A 316 -23.34 21.01 16.58
C GLU A 316 -23.82 21.25 15.14
N PHE A 317 -24.63 20.32 14.61
CA PHE A 317 -25.29 20.45 13.30
C PHE A 317 -26.82 20.53 13.42
N THR A 318 -27.42 19.74 14.31
CA THR A 318 -28.83 19.84 14.69
C THR A 318 -29.07 19.21 16.06
N ASN A 319 -30.07 19.72 16.79
CA ASN A 319 -30.43 19.28 18.12
C ASN A 319 -31.95 19.47 18.34
N ALA A 320 -32.74 19.00 17.37
CA ALA A 320 -34.16 19.27 17.23
C ALA A 320 -34.89 18.12 16.52
N ASN A 321 -36.22 18.08 16.62
CA ASN A 321 -37.09 17.14 15.89
C ASN A 321 -36.69 15.66 16.08
N GLY A 322 -36.30 15.28 17.31
CA GLY A 322 -35.87 13.91 17.63
C GLY A 322 -34.52 13.50 17.03
N THR A 323 -33.73 14.45 16.52
CA THR A 323 -32.39 14.20 15.98
C THR A 323 -31.34 15.07 16.68
N TYR A 324 -30.28 14.44 17.20
CA TYR A 324 -29.11 15.14 17.72
C TYR A 324 -27.88 14.75 16.90
N LYS A 325 -27.30 15.72 16.17
CA LYS A 325 -26.18 15.53 15.27
C LYS A 325 -25.08 16.55 15.57
N PHE A 326 -23.86 16.06 15.77
CA PHE A 326 -22.68 16.88 16.03
C PHE A 326 -21.42 16.19 15.50
N SER A 327 -20.30 16.92 15.42
CA SER A 327 -18.97 16.30 15.33
C SER A 327 -18.06 16.71 16.47
N ILE A 328 -17.14 15.81 16.78
CA ILE A 328 -15.98 16.05 17.64
C ILE A 328 -14.75 15.81 16.77
N THR A 329 -13.85 16.78 16.71
CA THR A 329 -12.59 16.67 15.95
C THR A 329 -11.42 16.77 16.90
N HIS A 330 -10.59 15.74 16.96
CA HIS A 330 -9.27 15.77 17.60
C HIS A 330 -8.24 16.19 16.55
N LYS A 331 -7.42 17.20 16.85
CA LYS A 331 -6.26 17.61 16.05
C LYS A 331 -5.03 17.71 16.93
N GLU A 332 -3.93 17.11 16.52
CA GLU A 332 -2.69 17.11 17.28
C GLU A 332 -1.45 17.10 16.39
N HIS A 333 -0.41 17.81 16.84
CA HIS A 333 0.92 17.73 16.25
C HIS A 333 1.80 16.84 17.14
N ILE A 334 1.97 15.59 16.71
CA ILE A 334 2.77 14.61 17.43
C ILE A 334 4.22 14.83 17.00
N SER A 335 4.99 15.48 17.89
CA SER A 335 6.38 15.89 17.65
C SER A 335 7.43 14.89 18.17
N LYS A 336 6.99 13.85 18.89
CA LYS A 336 7.84 12.79 19.43
C LYS A 336 7.19 11.42 19.29
N ASP A 337 8.01 10.41 19.01
CA ASP A 337 7.60 9.01 18.98
C ASP A 337 7.50 8.41 20.41
N SER A 338 7.07 7.15 20.49
CA SER A 338 6.93 6.39 21.75
C SER A 338 8.24 6.23 22.55
N LYS A 339 9.39 6.46 21.90
CA LYS A 339 10.76 6.39 22.46
C LYS A 339 11.36 7.78 22.69
N GLY A 340 10.61 8.85 22.44
CA GLY A 340 11.02 10.25 22.61
C GLY A 340 11.83 10.85 21.44
N LYS A 341 12.02 10.11 20.34
CA LYS A 341 12.71 10.59 19.12
C LYS A 341 11.84 11.63 18.39
N PRO A 342 12.43 12.65 17.73
CA PRO A 342 11.65 13.63 16.97
C PRO A 342 10.97 13.00 15.77
N ILE A 343 9.69 13.33 15.57
CA ILE A 343 8.88 13.01 14.38
C ILE A 343 8.01 14.22 14.02
N ASP A 344 7.44 14.25 12.82
CA ASP A 344 6.50 15.29 12.38
C ASP A 344 5.22 14.64 11.85
N VAL A 345 4.29 14.32 12.76
CA VAL A 345 2.99 13.75 12.41
C VAL A 345 1.88 14.72 12.76
N LYS A 346 1.13 15.15 11.74
CA LYS A 346 -0.10 15.93 11.92
C LYS A 346 -1.26 14.95 11.91
N TYR A 347 -1.89 14.78 13.07
CA TYR A 347 -2.99 13.85 13.27
C TYR A 347 -4.31 14.60 13.35
N GLU A 348 -5.33 14.12 12.63
CA GLU A 348 -6.71 14.59 12.74
C GLU A 348 -7.67 13.40 12.75
N GLN A 349 -8.56 13.33 13.75
CA GLN A 349 -9.69 12.40 13.75
C GLN A 349 -10.99 13.17 13.96
N GLU A 350 -11.87 13.14 12.97
CA GLU A 350 -13.24 13.64 13.09
C GLU A 350 -14.20 12.46 13.27
N ARG A 351 -15.07 12.56 14.29
CA ARG A 351 -16.20 11.67 14.48
C ARG A 351 -17.49 12.46 14.41
N VAL A 352 -18.33 12.15 13.43
CA VAL A 352 -19.66 12.75 13.24
C VAL A 352 -20.70 11.77 13.80
N TYR A 353 -21.36 12.18 14.87
CA TYR A 353 -22.43 11.43 15.51
C TYR A 353 -23.79 11.93 15.04
N THR A 354 -24.71 11.00 14.78
CA THR A 354 -26.14 11.28 14.58
C THR A 354 -26.93 10.32 15.45
N PHE A 355 -27.74 10.85 16.36
CA PHE A 355 -28.59 10.10 17.27
C PHE A 355 -30.07 10.37 16.98
N SER A 356 -30.89 9.33 16.98
CA SER A 356 -32.35 9.45 17.06
C SER A 356 -32.76 9.43 18.54
N TYR A 357 -33.73 10.26 18.93
CA TYR A 357 -34.24 10.29 20.30
C TYR A 357 -35.74 10.60 20.36
N LYS A 358 -36.36 10.19 21.46
CA LYS A 358 -37.69 10.63 21.90
C LYS A 358 -37.57 11.39 23.21
N GLU A 359 -38.51 12.29 23.47
CA GLU A 359 -38.64 12.97 24.77
C GLU A 359 -39.83 12.38 25.52
N GLU A 360 -39.54 11.80 26.70
CA GLU A 360 -40.51 11.20 27.61
C GLU A 360 -40.30 11.90 28.98
N ASN A 361 -41.34 12.56 29.51
CA ASN A 361 -41.29 13.28 30.80
C ASN A 361 -40.14 14.29 30.94
N GLY A 362 -39.81 15.03 29.86
CA GLY A 362 -38.72 16.01 29.83
C GLY A 362 -37.31 15.40 29.82
N LYS A 363 -37.18 14.07 29.66
CA LYS A 363 -35.91 13.37 29.48
C LYS A 363 -35.80 12.79 28.08
N ARG A 364 -34.57 12.81 27.53
CA ARG A 364 -34.26 12.17 26.26
C ARG A 364 -34.02 10.68 26.45
N LYS A 365 -34.57 9.91 25.53
CA LYS A 365 -34.34 8.48 25.36
C LYS A 365 -33.79 8.28 23.97
N TYR A 366 -32.48 8.05 23.90
CA TYR A 366 -31.79 7.77 22.65
C TYR A 366 -32.17 6.37 22.16
N LEU A 367 -32.34 6.19 20.85
CA LEU A 367 -32.80 4.94 20.25
C LEU A 367 -31.69 4.35 19.39
N ASP A 368 -31.30 5.08 18.34
CA ASP A 368 -30.28 4.68 17.38
C ASP A 368 -29.11 5.66 17.38
N ARG A 369 -27.91 5.14 17.12
CA ARG A 369 -26.70 5.88 16.79
C ARG A 369 -26.29 5.57 15.36
N LYS A 370 -25.74 6.58 14.70
CA LYS A 370 -24.92 6.48 13.51
C LYS A 370 -23.64 7.29 13.74
N GLU A 371 -22.50 6.72 13.40
CA GLU A 371 -21.18 7.33 13.55
C GLU A 371 -20.43 7.24 12.22
N LEU A 372 -19.95 8.39 11.73
CA LEU A 372 -18.96 8.46 10.65
C LEU A 372 -17.62 8.85 11.27
N LYS A 373 -16.57 8.10 10.99
CA LYS A 373 -15.23 8.31 11.51
C LYS A 373 -14.25 8.50 10.36
N PHE A 374 -13.60 9.65 10.37
CA PHE A 374 -12.50 10.04 9.49
C PHE A 374 -11.21 10.01 10.32
N THR A 375 -10.10 9.59 9.73
CA THR A 375 -8.78 9.75 10.35
C THR A 375 -7.82 10.14 9.25
N LYS A 376 -7.14 11.27 9.43
CA LYS A 376 -6.13 11.81 8.53
C LYS A 376 -4.81 11.84 9.26
N GLN A 377 -3.75 11.55 8.52
CA GLN A 377 -2.40 11.73 9.02
C GLN A 377 -1.47 12.18 7.90
N ASP A 378 -0.63 13.15 8.22
CA ASP A 378 0.55 13.46 7.42
C ASP A 378 1.74 12.70 8.00
N ALA A 379 2.43 11.90 7.18
CA ALA A 379 3.58 11.11 7.61
C ALA A 379 4.49 10.78 6.41
N SER A 380 5.78 10.56 6.70
CA SER A 380 6.83 10.44 5.69
C SER A 380 7.69 9.19 5.89
N THR A 381 8.03 8.55 4.78
CA THR A 381 9.04 7.48 4.70
C THR A 381 10.21 7.97 3.85
N ILE A 382 11.43 7.77 4.34
CA ILE A 382 12.67 8.21 3.68
C ILE A 382 13.46 6.97 3.25
N TYR A 383 13.96 7.00 2.02
CA TYR A 383 14.81 5.95 1.45
C TYR A 383 16.13 6.57 0.96
N GLU A 384 17.27 6.05 1.39
CA GLU A 384 18.61 6.45 0.93
C GLU A 384 19.23 5.30 0.15
N ILE A 385 19.59 5.53 -1.10
CA ILE A 385 19.95 4.49 -2.07
C ILE A 385 21.44 4.57 -2.41
N SER A 386 22.13 3.45 -2.27
CA SER A 386 23.51 3.27 -2.74
C SER A 386 23.58 2.27 -3.89
N TYR A 387 24.62 2.39 -4.69
CA TYR A 387 24.85 1.62 -5.91
C TYR A 387 26.21 0.94 -5.90
N TYR A 388 26.36 -0.07 -6.74
CA TYR A 388 27.66 -0.61 -7.16
C TYR A 388 28.37 0.31 -8.15
#